data_AF-A0A662HTX3-F1
#
_entry.id   AF-A0A662HTX3-F1
#
_cell.length_a   1.000
_cell.length_b   1.000
_cell.length_c   1.000
_cell.angle_alpha   90.00
_cell.angle_beta   90.00
_cell.angle_gamma   90.00
#
_symmetry.space_group_name_H-M   'P 1'
#
loop_
_entity.id
_entity.type
_entity.pdbx_description
1 polymer ?
#
loop_
_entity_poly.entity_id
_entity_poly.type
_entity_poly.pdbx_seq_one_letter_code
_entity_poly.pdbx_strand_id
1 'polypeptide(L)'
;MVEIVHWSEPSLMFYRGQVDRVIDPKLGLIKFGPYDYNTSQRKFNNVFIKVVCLKDQGVISKMKRLIRNLNTPTEIRSKWKTVRYPYKNFKTLYKANLIEPGLEDDFVFINTEEIDHVVSTDNIDEFKERFLELYRQKFQYILDKGFSPNTVIYVYIPGKLESKFSRLKEAFNVKGIDLRSLIKVLGVECRVKTQVITDKALEPPDLADTLWNLSLATYVKAGGRPWLIKEIPPSSVFIGIRHGIRKDEKGQVIAIGVAEIFNVYGEFIDMVAIDFEDKDQQIPELWNKKPYLTLRGMYRIISKAIEAYMMHENEKPYSVTIHRTLDFTEDEIKGAVKALSGVKNVDMLHIIENTNLRILPEGKDPMRGTFLKLEEYRGLLYTTGYSEAEESYPGVGTPSPLELMRYYGNRSIEELALQVYSLTKMDWNTTRVMLREPVTIKYAKRVTDIVKLGVKGGPLVRDIRFYF
;
A
#
# COMPACT_ATOMS: atom_id res chain seq x y z
N MET A 1 -0.22 -22.18 -31.40
CA MET A 1 -1.12 -21.02 -31.52
C MET A 1 -1.11 -20.33 -30.16
N VAL A 2 -0.83 -19.03 -30.10
CA VAL A 2 -0.80 -18.31 -28.83
C VAL A 2 -2.25 -18.09 -28.38
N GLU A 3 -2.59 -18.56 -27.18
CA GLU A 3 -3.93 -18.41 -26.62
C GLU A 3 -4.05 -17.02 -25.97
N ILE A 4 -5.01 -16.23 -26.44
CA ILE A 4 -5.25 -14.87 -25.99
C ILE A 4 -6.64 -14.82 -25.38
N VAL A 5 -6.73 -14.34 -24.15
CA VAL A 5 -7.98 -14.16 -23.44
C VAL A 5 -8.10 -12.69 -23.04
N HIS A 6 -9.32 -12.16 -23.11
CA HIS A 6 -9.61 -10.81 -22.62
C HIS A 6 -10.69 -10.89 -21.56
N TRP A 7 -10.38 -10.40 -20.36
CA TRP A 7 -11.34 -10.31 -19.27
C TRP A 7 -11.90 -8.92 -19.13
N SER A 8 -13.17 -8.87 -18.77
CA SER A 8 -13.80 -7.63 -18.33
C SER A 8 -13.29 -7.19 -16.94
N GLU A 9 -13.44 -5.91 -16.60
CA GLU A 9 -12.93 -5.36 -15.34
C GLU A 9 -13.49 -6.09 -14.10
N PRO A 10 -12.64 -6.42 -13.10
CA PRO A 10 -13.09 -7.05 -11.86
C PRO A 10 -14.07 -6.18 -11.10
N SER A 11 -15.10 -6.82 -10.54
CA SER A 11 -16.17 -6.14 -9.82
C SER A 11 -15.81 -5.92 -8.35
N LEU A 12 -16.19 -4.78 -7.81
CA LEU A 12 -16.04 -4.38 -6.42
C LEU A 12 -17.36 -4.56 -5.67
N MET A 13 -17.23 -4.84 -4.38
CA MET A 13 -18.32 -4.97 -3.42
C MET A 13 -18.22 -3.83 -2.41
N PHE A 14 -19.31 -3.07 -2.29
CA PHE A 14 -19.46 -1.97 -1.33
C PHE A 14 -20.43 -2.45 -0.25
N TYR A 15 -21.58 -1.79 -0.04
CA TYR A 15 -22.53 -2.18 1.00
C TYR A 15 -23.02 -3.64 0.90
N ARG A 16 -23.17 -4.31 2.06
CA ARG A 16 -23.60 -5.72 2.13
C ARG A 16 -24.99 -5.93 1.52
N GLY A 17 -25.16 -6.99 0.74
CA GLY A 17 -26.42 -7.34 0.08
C GLY A 17 -26.58 -6.73 -1.32
N GLN A 18 -25.56 -6.03 -1.81
CA GLN A 18 -25.57 -5.46 -3.15
C GLN A 18 -25.22 -6.50 -4.22
N VAL A 19 -26.05 -6.55 -5.28
CA VAL A 19 -25.88 -7.47 -6.41
C VAL A 19 -25.30 -6.80 -7.67
N ASP A 20 -25.25 -5.47 -7.74
CA ASP A 20 -24.75 -4.78 -8.93
C ASP A 20 -23.28 -5.10 -9.23
N ARG A 21 -22.93 -4.92 -10.50
CA ARG A 21 -21.55 -4.89 -10.95
C ARG A 21 -21.04 -3.45 -10.89
N VAL A 22 -20.08 -3.19 -10.00
CA VAL A 22 -19.44 -1.88 -9.85
C VAL A 22 -17.94 -2.02 -10.05
N ILE A 23 -17.35 -1.24 -10.94
CA ILE A 23 -15.91 -1.31 -11.29
C ILE A 23 -15.10 -0.10 -10.81
N ASP A 24 -15.78 1.04 -10.60
CA ASP A 24 -15.16 2.31 -10.21
C ASP A 24 -15.39 2.58 -8.71
N PRO A 25 -14.30 2.73 -7.91
CA PRO A 25 -14.38 3.08 -6.49
C PRO A 25 -15.24 4.30 -6.17
N LYS A 26 -15.15 5.36 -6.99
CA LYS A 26 -15.87 6.63 -6.78
C LYS A 26 -17.36 6.43 -6.98
N LEU A 27 -17.74 5.76 -8.07
CA LEU A 27 -19.14 5.45 -8.37
C LEU A 27 -19.76 4.62 -7.24
N GLY A 28 -19.04 3.60 -6.76
CA GLY A 28 -19.53 2.73 -5.71
C GLY A 28 -19.73 3.46 -4.38
N LEU A 29 -18.75 4.26 -3.94
CA LEU A 29 -18.89 5.07 -2.73
C LEU A 29 -20.04 6.08 -2.83
N ILE A 30 -20.24 6.72 -3.99
CA ILE A 30 -21.36 7.65 -4.20
C ILE A 30 -22.71 6.96 -4.07
N LYS A 31 -22.87 5.82 -4.75
CA LYS A 31 -24.16 5.14 -4.85
C LYS A 31 -24.51 4.33 -3.60
N PHE A 32 -23.53 3.63 -3.04
CA PHE A 32 -23.76 2.57 -2.05
C PHE A 32 -23.10 2.86 -0.70
N GLY A 33 -22.15 3.80 -0.63
CA GLY A 33 -21.30 3.98 0.55
C GLY A 33 -20.24 2.88 0.65
N PRO A 34 -19.52 2.78 1.78
CA PRO A 34 -18.43 1.83 1.94
C PRO A 34 -18.91 0.44 2.42
N TYR A 35 -18.06 -0.57 2.24
CA TYR A 35 -18.37 -1.96 2.57
C TYR A 35 -18.77 -2.22 4.03
N ASP A 36 -18.06 -1.62 4.97
CA ASP A 36 -18.32 -1.79 6.39
C ASP A 36 -19.52 -1.00 6.93
N TYR A 37 -20.25 -0.23 6.09
CA TYR A 37 -21.40 0.53 6.55
C TYR A 37 -22.54 -0.38 7.00
N ASN A 38 -23.16 -0.06 8.15
CA ASN A 38 -24.22 -0.85 8.79
C ASN A 38 -23.84 -2.32 9.04
N THR A 39 -22.54 -2.58 9.22
CA THR A 39 -22.02 -3.89 9.60
C THR A 39 -21.60 -3.85 11.06
N SER A 40 -21.68 -4.99 11.76
CA SER A 40 -21.10 -5.14 13.10
C SER A 40 -19.57 -5.01 13.13
N GLN A 41 -18.92 -4.99 11.95
CA GLN A 41 -17.47 -4.89 11.81
C GLN A 41 -16.97 -3.45 11.98
N ARG A 42 -17.81 -2.44 11.70
CA ARG A 42 -17.43 -1.03 11.88
C ARG A 42 -17.57 -0.61 13.35
N LYS A 43 -16.45 -0.19 13.95
CA LYS A 43 -16.37 0.22 15.37
C LYS A 43 -16.35 1.74 15.61
N PHE A 44 -16.68 2.54 14.60
CA PHE A 44 -16.64 4.01 14.69
C PHE A 44 -17.74 4.66 13.84
N ASN A 45 -18.24 5.81 14.30
CA ASN A 45 -19.14 6.69 13.53
C ASN A 45 -18.52 8.03 13.19
N ASN A 46 -17.44 8.39 13.90
CA ASN A 46 -16.71 9.63 13.73
C ASN A 46 -15.29 9.30 13.26
N VAL A 47 -14.64 10.21 12.57
CA VAL A 47 -13.21 10.17 12.21
C VAL A 47 -12.62 11.49 12.67
N PHE A 48 -11.55 11.44 13.45
CA PHE A 48 -10.95 12.64 14.01
C PHE A 48 -9.66 12.98 13.26
N ILE A 49 -9.43 14.26 13.02
CA ILE A 49 -8.16 14.73 12.47
C ILE A 49 -7.42 15.49 13.57
N LYS A 50 -6.13 15.20 13.73
CA LYS A 50 -5.17 16.08 14.40
C LYS A 50 -4.14 16.56 13.38
N VAL A 51 -3.51 17.70 13.61
CA VAL A 51 -2.62 18.34 12.65
C VAL A 51 -1.28 18.66 13.30
N VAL A 52 -0.19 18.28 12.64
CA VAL A 52 1.16 18.80 12.91
C VAL A 52 1.57 19.69 11.75
N CYS A 53 1.79 20.99 11.98
CA CYS A 53 2.20 21.92 10.93
C CYS A 53 3.05 23.09 11.44
N LEU A 54 3.65 23.84 10.52
CA LEU A 54 4.40 25.07 10.83
C LEU A 54 3.46 26.12 11.43
N LYS A 55 3.94 26.85 12.46
CA LYS A 55 3.25 27.99 13.09
C LYS A 55 3.26 29.23 12.19
N ASP A 56 2.72 29.07 10.98
CA ASP A 56 2.59 30.12 9.98
C ASP A 56 1.11 30.29 9.61
N GLN A 57 0.61 31.53 9.59
CA GLN A 57 -0.80 31.80 9.34
C GLN A 57 -1.25 31.35 7.94
N GLY A 58 -0.36 31.42 6.95
CA GLY A 58 -0.62 30.93 5.60
C GLY A 58 -0.80 29.40 5.58
N VAL A 59 0.14 28.66 6.17
CA VAL A 59 0.09 27.20 6.28
C VAL A 59 -1.14 26.75 7.06
N ILE A 60 -1.41 27.36 8.22
CA ILE A 60 -2.57 27.03 9.06
C ILE A 60 -3.87 27.24 8.28
N SER A 61 -4.01 28.36 7.59
CA SER A 61 -5.20 28.68 6.79
C SER A 61 -5.38 27.69 5.63
N LYS A 62 -4.30 27.32 4.94
CA LYS A 62 -4.33 26.31 3.87
C LYS A 62 -4.72 24.93 4.39
N MET A 63 -4.17 24.50 5.53
CA MET A 63 -4.51 23.23 6.19
C MET A 63 -5.99 23.17 6.56
N LYS A 64 -6.52 24.21 7.23
CA LYS A 64 -7.94 24.30 7.57
C LYS A 64 -8.83 24.26 6.34
N ARG A 65 -8.48 25.02 5.30
CA ARG A 65 -9.22 25.03 4.04
C ARG A 65 -9.26 23.64 3.40
N LEU A 66 -8.13 22.94 3.35
CA LEU A 66 -8.07 21.57 2.83
C LEU A 66 -8.98 20.62 3.61
N ILE A 67 -8.96 20.67 4.94
CA ILE A 67 -9.79 19.82 5.80
C ILE A 67 -11.29 20.16 5.64
N ARG A 68 -11.64 21.44 5.65
CA ARG A 68 -13.01 21.90 5.43
C ARG A 68 -13.55 21.47 4.07
N ASN A 69 -12.72 21.46 3.03
CA ASN A 69 -13.09 20.98 1.71
C ASN A 69 -13.47 19.48 1.70
N LEU A 70 -12.99 18.67 2.66
CA LEU A 70 -13.43 17.28 2.79
C LEU A 70 -14.89 17.18 3.28
N ASN A 71 -15.35 18.17 4.05
CA ASN A 71 -16.70 18.24 4.64
C ASN A 71 -17.68 19.12 3.88
N THR A 72 -17.24 19.85 2.87
CA THR A 72 -18.08 20.82 2.16
C THR A 72 -19.33 20.19 1.53
N PRO A 73 -20.54 20.72 1.78
CA PRO A 73 -21.77 20.14 1.24
C PRO A 73 -21.87 20.25 -0.28
N THR A 74 -21.16 21.21 -0.87
CA THR A 74 -21.13 21.43 -2.32
C THR A 74 -20.23 20.41 -3.01
N GLU A 75 -20.70 19.84 -4.12
CA GLU A 75 -19.89 18.94 -4.94
C GLU A 75 -18.70 19.69 -5.58
N ILE A 76 -17.50 19.12 -5.48
CA ILE A 76 -16.30 19.68 -6.11
C ILE A 76 -15.99 18.89 -7.38
N ARG A 77 -16.08 19.55 -8.52
CA ARG A 77 -15.77 18.97 -9.83
C ARG A 77 -14.28 19.12 -10.16
N SER A 78 -13.74 18.09 -10.79
CA SER A 78 -12.39 18.13 -11.35
C SER A 78 -12.33 19.08 -12.54
N LYS A 79 -11.18 19.72 -12.72
CA LYS A 79 -10.83 20.48 -13.93
C LYS A 79 -10.55 19.54 -15.10
N TRP A 80 -10.10 18.33 -14.82
CA TRP A 80 -9.83 17.29 -15.82
C TRP A 80 -11.10 16.51 -16.14
N LYS A 81 -11.49 16.47 -17.42
CA LYS A 81 -12.65 15.73 -17.91
C LYS A 81 -12.54 14.21 -17.69
N THR A 82 -11.32 13.69 -17.55
CA THR A 82 -11.05 12.27 -17.26
C THR A 82 -11.53 11.85 -15.87
N VAL A 83 -11.64 12.78 -14.93
CA VAL A 83 -12.24 12.51 -13.61
C VAL A 83 -13.74 12.74 -13.71
N ARG A 84 -14.47 11.64 -13.97
CA ARG A 84 -15.91 11.67 -14.27
C ARG A 84 -16.80 12.07 -13.10
N TYR A 85 -16.42 11.69 -11.88
CA TYR A 85 -17.27 11.85 -10.70
C TYR A 85 -16.82 13.03 -9.83
N PRO A 86 -17.72 13.97 -9.51
CA PRO A 86 -17.41 15.03 -8.55
C PRO A 86 -17.15 14.44 -7.17
N TYR A 87 -16.28 15.07 -6.40
CA TYR A 87 -16.11 14.77 -4.98
C TYR A 87 -17.35 15.22 -4.22
N LYS A 88 -17.89 14.34 -3.37
CA LYS A 88 -18.96 14.64 -2.39
C LYS A 88 -18.38 14.66 -0.99
N ASN A 89 -19.05 15.30 -0.02
CA ASN A 89 -18.54 15.36 1.35
C ASN A 89 -18.27 13.98 1.98
N PHE A 90 -17.37 13.97 2.95
CA PHE A 90 -16.91 12.78 3.66
C PHE A 90 -18.07 11.97 4.26
N LYS A 91 -19.04 12.64 4.90
CA LYS A 91 -20.22 12.00 5.49
C LYS A 91 -21.06 11.25 4.46
N THR A 92 -21.23 11.81 3.27
CA THR A 92 -22.02 11.20 2.19
C THR A 92 -21.32 9.97 1.65
N LEU A 93 -20.01 10.06 1.40
CA LEU A 93 -19.21 8.99 0.81
C LEU A 93 -18.99 7.81 1.76
N TYR A 94 -18.68 8.09 3.03
CA TYR A 94 -18.23 7.06 3.97
C TYR A 94 -19.25 6.73 5.06
N LYS A 95 -20.37 7.46 5.10
CA LYS A 95 -21.41 7.32 6.14
C LYS A 95 -20.83 7.43 7.56
N ALA A 96 -19.85 8.32 7.73
CA ALA A 96 -19.15 8.60 8.99
C ALA A 96 -18.90 10.11 9.07
N ASN A 97 -18.99 10.71 10.25
CA ASN A 97 -18.71 12.14 10.42
C ASN A 97 -17.20 12.37 10.46
N LEU A 98 -16.69 13.36 9.73
CA LEU A 98 -15.32 13.83 9.87
C LEU A 98 -15.30 15.04 10.82
N ILE A 99 -14.67 14.88 11.98
CA ILE A 99 -14.57 15.90 13.00
C ILE A 99 -13.39 16.82 12.66
N GLU A 100 -13.69 18.10 12.43
CA GLU A 100 -12.67 19.10 12.12
C GLU A 100 -11.83 19.42 13.36
N PRO A 101 -10.51 19.61 13.20
CA PRO A 101 -9.61 19.89 14.31
C PRO A 101 -9.84 21.30 14.91
N GLY A 102 -9.97 21.37 16.23
CA GLY A 102 -9.92 22.62 16.98
C GLY A 102 -8.50 23.19 17.02
N LEU A 103 -8.35 24.52 16.94
CA LEU A 103 -7.03 25.16 16.93
C LEU A 103 -6.21 24.95 18.21
N GLU A 104 -6.89 24.86 19.35
CA GLU A 104 -6.24 24.82 20.66
C GLU A 104 -5.74 23.41 21.00
N ASP A 105 -6.55 22.38 20.70
CA ASP A 105 -6.30 21.01 21.17
C ASP A 105 -5.85 20.02 20.06
N ASP A 106 -6.12 20.34 18.79
CA ASP A 106 -5.87 19.43 17.68
C ASP A 106 -4.77 19.88 16.72
N PHE A 107 -4.32 21.14 16.82
CA PHE A 107 -3.13 21.63 16.10
C PHE A 107 -1.90 21.61 17.02
N VAL A 108 -0.86 20.96 16.55
CA VAL A 108 0.45 20.90 17.19
C VAL A 108 1.44 21.61 16.28
N PHE A 109 1.99 22.71 16.77
CA PHE A 109 2.79 23.60 15.96
C PHE A 109 4.29 23.27 16.02
N ILE A 110 4.93 23.42 14.87
CA ILE A 110 6.37 23.51 14.72
C ILE A 110 6.73 24.99 14.54
N ASN A 111 7.67 25.50 15.33
CA ASN A 111 8.15 26.87 15.22
C ASN A 111 9.33 26.98 14.24
N THR A 112 9.62 28.19 13.77
CA THR A 112 10.69 28.43 12.79
C THR A 112 12.06 28.05 13.34
N GLU A 113 12.30 28.29 14.63
CA GLU A 113 13.56 27.96 15.31
C GLU A 113 13.82 26.44 15.32
N GLU A 114 12.77 25.64 15.45
CA GLU A 114 12.85 24.17 15.40
C GLU A 114 13.25 23.70 13.98
N ILE A 115 12.71 24.36 12.94
CA ILE A 115 13.10 24.08 11.55
C ILE A 115 14.56 24.48 11.31
N ASP A 116 14.95 25.65 11.80
CA ASP A 116 16.32 26.19 11.66
C ASP A 116 17.34 25.29 12.36
N HIS A 117 16.99 24.75 13.53
CA HIS A 117 17.80 23.75 14.20
C HIS A 117 18.02 22.51 13.31
N VAL A 118 16.96 21.94 12.73
CA VAL A 118 17.09 20.74 11.88
C VAL A 118 17.95 21.03 10.64
N VAL A 119 17.78 22.18 9.98
CA VAL A 119 18.49 22.48 8.73
C VAL A 119 19.92 23.00 8.91
N SER A 120 20.33 23.33 10.13
CA SER A 120 21.66 23.90 10.43
C SER A 120 22.83 22.91 10.26
N THR A 121 22.57 21.60 10.18
CA THR A 121 23.61 20.60 9.91
C THR A 121 23.77 20.34 8.42
N ASP A 122 25.01 20.04 7.99
CA ASP A 122 25.33 19.53 6.65
C ASP A 122 25.61 18.02 6.63
N ASN A 123 25.44 17.34 7.77
CA ASN A 123 25.51 15.89 7.86
C ASN A 123 24.11 15.28 7.70
N ILE A 124 23.96 14.31 6.77
CA ILE A 124 22.66 13.70 6.48
C ILE A 124 22.13 12.82 7.63
N ASP A 125 22.99 12.15 8.38
CA ASP A 125 22.59 11.31 9.51
C ASP A 125 22.11 12.19 10.66
N GLU A 126 22.86 13.23 10.99
CA GLU A 126 22.45 14.22 11.99
C GLU A 126 21.16 14.94 11.59
N PHE A 127 20.98 15.28 10.31
CA PHE A 127 19.73 15.85 9.81
C PHE A 127 18.55 14.91 10.07
N LYS A 128 18.70 13.61 9.75
CA LYS A 128 17.65 12.60 9.97
C LYS A 128 17.34 12.48 11.46
N GLU A 129 18.34 12.45 12.33
CA GLU A 129 18.15 12.37 13.79
C GLU A 129 17.36 13.58 14.31
N ARG A 130 17.77 14.80 13.96
CA ARG A 130 17.07 16.04 14.37
C ARG A 130 15.66 16.11 13.82
N PHE A 131 15.47 15.70 12.55
CA PHE A 131 14.14 15.62 11.93
C PHE A 131 13.24 14.62 12.67
N LEU A 132 13.76 13.42 12.96
CA LEU A 132 13.00 12.40 13.66
C LEU A 132 12.63 12.84 15.08
N GLU A 133 13.57 13.47 15.79
CA GLU A 133 13.35 13.97 17.14
C GLU A 133 12.28 15.06 17.18
N LEU A 134 12.32 16.03 16.25
CA LEU A 134 11.30 17.07 16.14
C LEU A 134 9.89 16.47 16.03
N TYR A 135 9.66 15.58 15.08
CA TYR A 135 8.32 15.02 14.87
C TYR A 135 7.92 14.02 15.96
N ARG A 136 8.88 13.30 16.55
CA ARG A 136 8.64 12.44 17.72
C ARG A 136 8.08 13.25 18.88
N GLN A 137 8.66 14.41 19.18
CA GLN A 137 8.15 15.30 20.22
C GLN A 137 6.72 15.77 19.94
N LYS A 138 6.40 16.10 18.68
CA LYS A 138 5.02 16.50 18.31
C LYS A 138 4.03 15.34 18.43
N PHE A 139 4.42 14.12 18.07
CA PHE A 139 3.58 12.93 18.25
C PHE A 139 3.41 12.57 19.72
N GLN A 140 4.46 12.71 20.53
CA GLN A 140 4.39 12.48 21.97
C GLN A 140 3.41 13.45 22.63
N TYR A 141 3.45 14.73 22.26
CA TYR A 141 2.46 15.70 22.75
C TYR A 141 1.01 15.29 22.44
N ILE A 142 0.76 14.74 21.24
CA ILE A 142 -0.58 14.24 20.87
C ILE A 142 -0.96 13.01 21.71
N LEU A 143 -0.01 12.09 21.93
CA LEU A 143 -0.20 10.91 22.76
C LEU A 143 -0.52 11.28 24.21
N ASP A 144 0.21 12.23 24.79
CA ASP A 144 0.05 12.68 26.18
C ASP A 144 -1.31 13.35 26.42
N LYS A 145 -1.84 14.07 25.42
CA LYS A 145 -3.18 14.65 25.45
C LYS A 145 -4.29 13.61 25.26
N GLY A 146 -3.95 12.43 24.74
CA GLY A 146 -4.90 11.39 24.36
C GLY A 146 -5.61 11.67 23.04
N PHE A 147 -5.97 10.59 22.34
CA PHE A 147 -6.75 10.65 21.11
C PHE A 147 -7.56 9.36 20.90
N SER A 148 -8.60 9.43 20.07
CA SER A 148 -9.46 8.30 19.74
C SER A 148 -8.78 7.32 18.76
N PRO A 149 -9.00 5.99 18.82
CA PRO A 149 -8.34 5.02 17.92
C PRO A 149 -8.53 5.25 16.40
N ASN A 150 -9.59 5.99 16.06
CA ASN A 150 -10.03 6.44 14.74
C ASN A 150 -9.55 7.87 14.41
N THR A 151 -8.50 8.35 15.07
CA THR A 151 -7.80 9.60 14.73
C THR A 151 -6.74 9.37 13.65
N VAL A 152 -6.63 10.32 12.72
CA VAL A 152 -5.55 10.40 11.72
C VAL A 152 -4.79 11.71 11.93
N ILE A 153 -3.47 11.65 12.03
CA ILE A 153 -2.61 12.82 12.19
C ILE A 153 -2.17 13.29 10.80
N TYR A 154 -2.61 14.48 10.40
CA TYR A 154 -2.12 15.13 9.19
C TYR A 154 -0.79 15.81 9.50
N VAL A 155 0.27 15.39 8.81
CA VAL A 155 1.63 15.83 9.07
C VAL A 155 2.11 16.66 7.89
N TYR A 156 2.21 17.97 8.08
CA TYR A 156 2.81 18.86 7.10
C TYR A 156 4.34 18.84 7.22
N ILE A 157 5.03 18.70 6.10
CA ILE A 157 6.49 18.78 6.02
C ILE A 157 6.84 20.13 5.38
N PRO A 158 7.44 21.09 6.11
CA PRO A 158 7.84 22.37 5.56
C PRO A 158 8.84 22.22 4.40
N GLY A 159 8.64 22.99 3.32
CA GLY A 159 9.50 22.94 2.13
C GLY A 159 10.99 23.23 2.39
N LYS A 160 11.33 23.95 3.47
CA LYS A 160 12.72 24.17 3.91
C LYS A 160 13.41 22.86 4.33
N LEU A 161 12.68 21.94 4.98
CA LEU A 161 13.18 20.61 5.32
C LEU A 161 13.33 19.75 4.06
N GLU A 162 12.33 19.75 3.17
CA GLU A 162 12.38 18.96 1.93
C GLU A 162 13.57 19.38 1.04
N SER A 163 13.73 20.68 0.82
CA SER A 163 14.81 21.23 0.00
C SER A 163 16.19 20.93 0.59
N LYS A 164 16.38 21.12 1.91
CA LYS A 164 17.63 20.76 2.59
C LYS A 164 17.93 19.26 2.47
N PHE A 165 16.94 18.40 2.75
CA PHE A 165 17.14 16.96 2.67
C PHE A 165 17.44 16.48 1.25
N SER A 166 16.79 17.05 0.24
CA SER A 166 17.07 16.74 -1.17
C SER A 166 18.52 17.05 -1.54
N ARG A 167 19.04 18.21 -1.11
CA ARG A 167 20.44 18.61 -1.32
C ARG A 167 21.42 17.67 -0.62
N LEU A 168 21.15 17.30 0.63
CA LEU A 168 21.98 16.34 1.37
C LEU A 168 21.98 14.97 0.69
N LYS A 169 20.82 14.48 0.25
CA LYS A 169 20.74 13.20 -0.48
C LYS A 169 21.60 13.19 -1.73
N GLU A 170 21.59 14.28 -2.49
CA GLU A 170 22.41 14.41 -3.69
C GLU A 170 23.90 14.42 -3.34
N ALA A 171 24.30 15.24 -2.36
CA ALA A 171 25.70 15.36 -1.92
C ALA A 171 26.29 14.03 -1.38
N PHE A 172 25.50 13.26 -0.64
CA PHE A 172 25.92 11.97 -0.06
C PHE A 172 25.53 10.75 -0.93
N ASN A 173 25.00 10.97 -2.14
CA ASN A 173 24.52 9.92 -3.06
C ASN A 173 23.56 8.89 -2.39
N VAL A 174 22.70 9.38 -1.50
CA VAL A 174 21.74 8.55 -0.76
C VAL A 174 20.46 8.38 -1.57
N LYS A 175 20.14 7.12 -1.91
CA LYS A 175 18.96 6.74 -2.69
C LYS A 175 17.94 5.99 -1.83
N GLY A 176 16.67 6.03 -2.25
CA GLY A 176 15.62 5.20 -1.66
C GLY A 176 15.05 5.65 -0.31
N ILE A 177 15.45 6.81 0.22
CA ILE A 177 14.92 7.38 1.47
C ILE A 177 14.30 8.75 1.18
N ASP A 178 13.12 9.03 1.72
CA ASP A 178 12.47 10.34 1.69
C ASP A 178 11.94 10.73 3.09
N LEU A 179 11.62 12.02 3.30
CA LEU A 179 11.11 12.49 4.59
C LEU A 179 9.76 11.87 4.94
N ARG A 180 8.95 11.56 3.93
CA ARG A 180 7.68 10.83 4.11
C ARG A 180 7.94 9.49 4.80
N SER A 181 8.91 8.72 4.33
CA SER A 181 9.26 7.41 4.87
C SER A 181 9.75 7.52 6.31
N LEU A 182 10.51 8.57 6.66
CA LEU A 182 10.90 8.84 8.05
C LEU A 182 9.70 9.14 8.96
N ILE A 183 8.74 9.96 8.50
CA ILE A 183 7.48 10.17 9.23
C ILE A 183 6.68 8.88 9.39
N LYS A 184 6.73 7.98 8.40
CA LYS A 184 6.08 6.67 8.47
C LYS A 184 6.75 5.73 9.48
N VAL A 185 8.07 5.70 9.52
CA VAL A 185 8.83 5.00 10.58
C VAL A 185 8.39 5.49 11.95
N LEU A 186 8.39 6.81 12.19
CA LEU A 186 7.93 7.38 13.45
C LEU A 186 6.47 7.07 13.76
N GLY A 187 5.59 7.11 12.75
CA GLY A 187 4.18 6.76 12.91
C GLY A 187 4.00 5.33 13.42
N VAL A 188 4.81 4.39 12.90
CA VAL A 188 4.84 3.00 13.36
C VAL A 188 5.39 2.91 14.79
N GLU A 189 6.52 3.55 15.08
CA GLU A 189 7.17 3.54 16.41
C GLU A 189 6.25 4.12 17.50
N CYS A 190 5.66 5.29 17.24
CA CYS A 190 4.75 5.97 18.15
C CYS A 190 3.33 5.38 18.14
N ARG A 191 3.05 4.39 17.28
CA ARG A 191 1.71 3.80 17.06
C ARG A 191 0.64 4.86 16.75
N VAL A 192 0.98 5.82 15.90
CA VAL A 192 0.07 6.83 15.37
C VAL A 192 -0.11 6.72 13.86
N LYS A 193 -1.34 6.94 13.38
CA LYS A 193 -1.65 6.84 11.95
C LYS A 193 -1.46 8.20 11.29
N THR A 194 -0.50 8.29 10.38
CA THR A 194 -0.11 9.56 9.76
C THR A 194 -0.58 9.70 8.32
N GLN A 195 -0.94 10.91 7.93
CA GLN A 195 -1.18 11.32 6.55
C GLN A 195 -0.28 12.51 6.24
N VAL A 196 0.78 12.27 5.46
CA VAL A 196 1.70 13.35 5.06
C VAL A 196 1.00 14.28 4.08
N ILE A 197 1.09 15.58 4.33
CA ILE A 197 0.55 16.67 3.50
C ILE A 197 1.73 17.51 3.00
N THR A 198 1.87 17.60 1.67
CA THR A 198 2.91 18.41 1.01
C THR A 198 2.33 19.74 0.54
N ASP A 199 3.18 20.69 0.15
CA ASP A 199 2.71 21.96 -0.43
C ASP A 199 1.80 21.75 -1.66
N LYS A 200 2.14 20.78 -2.52
CA LYS A 200 1.30 20.39 -3.66
C LYS A 200 -0.10 19.91 -3.24
N ALA A 201 -0.29 19.35 -2.05
CA ALA A 201 -1.60 18.94 -1.56
C ALA A 201 -2.40 20.11 -0.96
N LEU A 202 -1.71 21.16 -0.47
CA LEU A 202 -2.34 22.39 -0.01
C LEU A 202 -2.84 23.26 -1.16
N GLU A 203 -2.14 23.21 -2.30
CA GLU A 203 -2.46 23.95 -3.52
C GLU A 203 -2.43 23.00 -4.73
N PRO A 204 -3.40 22.08 -4.82
CA PRO A 204 -3.38 21.06 -5.85
C PRO A 204 -3.77 21.63 -7.21
N PRO A 205 -3.18 21.10 -8.31
CA PRO A 205 -3.62 21.45 -9.65
C PRO A 205 -5.10 21.11 -9.86
N ASP A 206 -5.52 19.97 -9.31
CA ASP A 206 -6.91 19.54 -9.25
C ASP A 206 -7.34 19.19 -7.82
N LEU A 207 -8.29 19.96 -7.30
CA LEU A 207 -8.77 19.82 -5.94
C LEU A 207 -9.63 18.55 -5.78
N ALA A 208 -10.47 18.21 -6.75
CA ALA A 208 -11.36 17.05 -6.67
C ALA A 208 -10.57 15.73 -6.56
N ASP A 209 -9.56 15.53 -7.39
CA ASP A 209 -8.68 14.35 -7.34
C ASP A 209 -7.92 14.26 -6.02
N THR A 210 -7.44 15.40 -5.51
CA THR A 210 -6.77 15.45 -4.20
C THR A 210 -7.73 15.07 -3.07
N LEU A 211 -8.96 15.59 -3.08
CA LEU A 211 -9.96 15.28 -2.06
C LEU A 211 -10.40 13.82 -2.11
N TRP A 212 -10.60 13.24 -3.31
CA TRP A 212 -10.92 11.82 -3.46
C TRP A 212 -9.88 10.89 -2.83
N ASN A 213 -8.59 11.15 -3.10
CA ASN A 213 -7.52 10.31 -2.55
C ASN A 213 -7.28 10.60 -1.07
N LEU A 214 -7.36 11.87 -0.64
CA LEU A 214 -7.17 12.25 0.76
C LEU A 214 -8.29 11.73 1.66
N SER A 215 -9.55 11.85 1.23
CA SER A 215 -10.70 11.35 1.99
C SER A 215 -10.65 9.83 2.15
N LEU A 216 -10.27 9.11 1.09
CA LEU A 216 -10.10 7.66 1.12
C LEU A 216 -8.99 7.26 2.11
N ALA A 217 -7.82 7.87 1.99
CA ALA A 217 -6.70 7.58 2.87
C ALA A 217 -7.04 7.84 4.35
N THR A 218 -7.74 8.94 4.63
CA THR A 218 -8.19 9.29 5.98
C THR A 218 -9.22 8.30 6.52
N TYR A 219 -10.20 7.90 5.70
CA TYR A 219 -11.20 6.91 6.08
C TYR A 219 -10.57 5.55 6.40
N VAL A 220 -9.69 5.07 5.52
CA VAL A 220 -9.01 3.78 5.66
C VAL A 220 -8.14 3.77 6.91
N LYS A 221 -7.34 4.82 7.13
CA LYS A 221 -6.50 4.96 8.34
C LYS A 221 -7.34 5.01 9.61
N ALA A 222 -8.47 5.69 9.61
CA ALA A 222 -9.37 5.69 10.75
C ALA A 222 -9.92 4.29 11.11
N GLY A 223 -9.79 3.32 10.21
CA GLY A 223 -10.18 1.94 10.41
C GLY A 223 -11.17 1.43 9.38
N GLY A 224 -11.58 2.28 8.43
CA GLY A 224 -12.62 2.01 7.47
C GLY A 224 -12.23 1.01 6.38
N ARG A 225 -13.21 0.26 5.91
CA ARG A 225 -13.09 -0.73 4.83
C ARG A 225 -13.99 -0.28 3.67
N PRO A 226 -13.43 0.36 2.64
CA PRO A 226 -14.22 1.09 1.66
C PRO A 226 -14.87 0.17 0.63
N TRP A 227 -14.16 -0.86 0.15
CA TRP A 227 -14.69 -1.88 -0.77
C TRP A 227 -13.86 -3.16 -0.69
N LEU A 228 -14.44 -4.26 -1.18
CA LEU A 228 -13.80 -5.55 -1.39
C LEU A 228 -13.87 -5.96 -2.87
N ILE A 229 -13.12 -6.98 -3.30
CA ILE A 229 -13.41 -7.62 -4.58
C ILE A 229 -14.63 -8.52 -4.42
N LYS A 230 -15.56 -8.45 -5.37
CA LYS A 230 -16.77 -9.28 -5.36
C LYS A 230 -16.46 -10.75 -5.64
N GLU A 231 -15.63 -10.99 -6.65
CA GLU A 231 -15.26 -12.32 -7.13
C GLU A 231 -13.77 -12.36 -7.51
N ILE A 232 -13.03 -13.27 -6.89
CA ILE A 232 -11.67 -13.66 -7.29
C ILE A 232 -11.73 -15.15 -7.65
N PRO A 233 -10.99 -15.62 -8.67
CA PRO A 233 -10.83 -17.05 -8.88
C PRO A 233 -10.36 -17.75 -7.59
N PRO A 234 -10.79 -19.00 -7.33
CA PRO A 234 -10.72 -19.60 -6.01
C PRO A 234 -9.29 -19.67 -5.45
N SER A 235 -9.03 -18.93 -4.38
CA SER A 235 -7.95 -19.15 -3.41
C SER A 235 -8.45 -18.72 -2.02
N SER A 236 -8.05 -19.42 -0.97
CA SER A 236 -8.48 -19.12 0.40
C SER A 236 -7.65 -17.99 1.02
N VAL A 237 -6.39 -17.89 0.61
CA VAL A 237 -5.46 -16.86 1.08
C VAL A 237 -4.39 -16.58 0.04
N PHE A 238 -4.03 -15.31 -0.08
CA PHE A 238 -2.87 -14.87 -0.86
C PHE A 238 -1.76 -14.43 0.10
N ILE A 239 -0.53 -14.87 -0.17
CA ILE A 239 0.65 -14.45 0.59
C ILE A 239 1.60 -13.71 -0.33
N GLY A 240 1.77 -12.42 -0.11
CA GLY A 240 2.77 -11.60 -0.80
C GLY A 240 4.10 -11.63 -0.05
N ILE A 241 5.19 -12.06 -0.67
CA ILE A 241 6.52 -12.11 -0.04
C ILE A 241 7.49 -11.16 -0.73
N ARG A 242 8.11 -10.28 0.07
CA ARG A 242 9.20 -9.40 -0.34
C ARG A 242 10.38 -9.53 0.61
N HIS A 243 11.55 -9.20 0.08
CA HIS A 243 12.77 -9.13 0.86
C HIS A 243 13.27 -7.69 0.93
N GLY A 244 13.65 -7.28 2.14
CA GLY A 244 14.43 -6.09 2.40
C GLY A 244 15.86 -6.46 2.75
N ILE A 245 16.77 -5.53 2.49
CA ILE A 245 18.17 -5.68 2.88
C ILE A 245 18.54 -4.40 3.62
N ARG A 246 19.07 -4.54 4.83
CA ARG A 246 19.65 -3.45 5.62
C ARG A 246 21.04 -3.83 6.08
N LYS A 247 21.83 -2.84 6.47
CA LYS A 247 23.10 -3.05 7.18
C LYS A 247 22.90 -2.66 8.63
N ASP A 248 23.46 -3.44 9.54
CA ASP A 248 23.50 -3.08 10.96
C ASP A 248 24.62 -2.05 11.24
N GLU A 249 24.77 -1.66 12.51
CA GLU A 249 25.77 -0.69 12.97
C GLU A 249 27.22 -1.19 12.75
N LYS A 250 27.42 -2.51 12.59
CA LYS A 250 28.71 -3.14 12.30
C LYS A 250 28.94 -3.36 10.79
N GLY A 251 27.97 -2.99 9.95
CA GLY A 251 28.01 -3.16 8.51
C GLY A 251 27.61 -4.56 8.02
N GLN A 252 27.16 -5.46 8.90
CA GLN A 252 26.66 -6.79 8.54
C GLN A 252 25.35 -6.66 7.75
N VAL A 253 25.24 -7.42 6.66
CA VAL A 253 24.06 -7.44 5.80
C VAL A 253 22.99 -8.32 6.42
N ILE A 254 21.84 -7.72 6.75
CA ILE A 254 20.66 -8.43 7.26
C ILE A 254 19.60 -8.43 6.16
N ALA A 255 19.20 -9.63 5.73
CA ALA A 255 18.04 -9.81 4.88
C ALA A 255 16.78 -9.95 5.77
N ILE A 256 15.72 -9.25 5.39
CA ILE A 256 14.44 -9.24 6.09
C ILE A 256 13.39 -9.78 5.14
N GLY A 257 12.70 -10.85 5.51
CA GLY A 257 11.52 -11.34 4.80
C GLY A 257 10.26 -10.74 5.37
N VAL A 258 9.44 -10.11 4.52
CA VAL A 258 8.10 -9.65 4.88
C VAL A 258 7.09 -10.50 4.11
N ALA A 259 6.20 -11.17 4.84
CA ALA A 259 5.07 -11.91 4.29
C ALA A 259 3.77 -11.22 4.71
N GLU A 260 2.99 -10.78 3.73
CA GLU A 260 1.69 -10.15 3.91
C GLU A 260 0.58 -11.13 3.50
N ILE A 261 -0.49 -11.15 4.28
CA ILE A 261 -1.55 -12.15 4.17
C ILE A 261 -2.84 -11.43 3.77
N PHE A 262 -3.48 -11.90 2.71
CA PHE A 262 -4.72 -11.35 2.18
C PHE A 262 -5.79 -12.43 2.07
N ASN A 263 -7.04 -12.11 2.41
CA ASN A 263 -8.16 -13.05 2.31
C ASN A 263 -8.64 -13.21 0.86
N VAL A 264 -9.68 -14.03 0.70
CA VAL A 264 -10.37 -14.31 -0.57
C VAL A 264 -10.94 -13.09 -1.28
N TYR A 265 -11.09 -11.96 -0.58
CA TYR A 265 -11.60 -10.71 -1.12
C TYR A 265 -10.49 -9.70 -1.44
N GLY A 266 -9.22 -10.11 -1.29
CA GLY A 266 -8.04 -9.27 -1.50
C GLY A 266 -7.81 -8.24 -0.40
N GLU A 267 -8.50 -8.38 0.73
CA GLU A 267 -8.27 -7.54 1.91
C GLU A 267 -7.08 -8.05 2.71
N PHE A 268 -6.24 -7.10 3.13
CA PHE A 268 -5.13 -7.37 4.04
C PHE A 268 -5.66 -7.83 5.41
N ILE A 269 -5.19 -8.98 5.86
CA ILE A 269 -5.52 -9.55 7.17
C ILE A 269 -4.41 -9.22 8.16
N ASP A 270 -3.18 -9.57 7.80
CA ASP A 270 -2.06 -9.59 8.73
C ASP A 270 -0.72 -9.62 7.98
N MET A 271 0.38 -9.43 8.68
CA MET A 271 1.72 -9.63 8.16
C MET A 271 2.69 -10.18 9.19
N VAL A 272 3.81 -10.69 8.68
CA VAL A 272 4.94 -11.20 9.44
C VAL A 272 6.22 -10.62 8.85
N ALA A 273 7.13 -10.16 9.69
CA ALA A 273 8.51 -9.86 9.31
C ALA A 273 9.49 -10.79 10.05
N ILE A 274 10.52 -11.25 9.35
CA ILE A 274 11.57 -12.11 9.88
C ILE A 274 12.91 -11.58 9.42
N ASP A 275 13.79 -11.33 10.39
CA ASP A 275 15.22 -11.16 10.11
C ASP A 275 15.83 -12.55 9.87
N PHE A 276 16.51 -12.70 8.74
CA PHE A 276 17.21 -13.93 8.36
C PHE A 276 18.67 -13.88 8.81
N GLU A 277 19.16 -15.01 9.27
CA GLU A 277 20.54 -15.20 9.71
C GLU A 277 21.37 -15.88 8.61
N ASP A 278 22.70 -15.92 8.77
CA ASP A 278 23.61 -16.55 7.80
C ASP A 278 23.23 -18.01 7.48
N LYS A 279 22.67 -18.74 8.44
CA LYS A 279 22.19 -20.13 8.24
C LYS A 279 20.96 -20.26 7.32
N ASP A 280 20.27 -19.14 7.07
CA ASP A 280 19.11 -19.08 6.19
C ASP A 280 19.50 -18.68 4.74
N GLN A 281 20.76 -18.35 4.50
CA GLN A 281 21.31 -17.94 3.21
C GLN A 281 21.64 -19.16 2.34
N GLN A 282 21.02 -19.24 1.16
CA GLN A 282 21.30 -20.33 0.21
C GLN A 282 22.43 -19.99 -0.76
N ILE A 283 22.43 -18.77 -1.31
CA ILE A 283 23.40 -18.31 -2.31
C ILE A 283 24.12 -17.08 -1.76
N PRO A 284 25.31 -17.25 -1.15
CA PRO A 284 25.96 -16.16 -0.44
C PRO A 284 26.29 -14.93 -1.29
N GLU A 285 26.69 -15.16 -2.54
CA GLU A 285 27.12 -14.14 -3.49
C GLU A 285 25.98 -13.19 -3.90
N LEU A 286 24.73 -13.66 -3.81
CA LEU A 286 23.54 -12.90 -4.18
C LEU A 286 22.79 -12.32 -2.98
N TRP A 287 23.18 -12.63 -1.75
CA TRP A 287 22.45 -12.24 -0.54
C TRP A 287 22.18 -10.73 -0.41
N ASN A 288 23.12 -9.91 -0.89
CA ASN A 288 23.01 -8.45 -0.90
C ASN A 288 22.14 -7.88 -2.04
N LYS A 289 21.57 -8.72 -2.91
CA LYS A 289 20.73 -8.32 -4.06
C LYS A 289 19.43 -9.13 -4.14
N LYS A 290 19.55 -10.45 -4.10
CA LYS A 290 18.49 -11.45 -4.16
C LYS A 290 18.73 -12.47 -3.04
N PRO A 291 18.18 -12.24 -1.84
CA PRO A 291 18.37 -13.15 -0.72
C PRO A 291 17.53 -14.42 -0.94
N TYR A 292 18.14 -15.41 -1.60
CA TYR A 292 17.57 -16.74 -1.75
C TYR A 292 17.67 -17.50 -0.43
N LEU A 293 16.54 -18.01 0.03
CA LEU A 293 16.44 -18.65 1.33
C LEU A 293 16.70 -20.15 1.24
N THR A 294 17.30 -20.71 2.29
CA THR A 294 17.31 -22.16 2.46
C THR A 294 15.90 -22.70 2.71
N LEU A 295 15.73 -24.02 2.62
CA LEU A 295 14.49 -24.71 2.99
C LEU A 295 13.99 -24.27 4.37
N ARG A 296 14.90 -24.16 5.34
CA ARG A 296 14.58 -23.72 6.71
C ARG A 296 14.09 -22.27 6.74
N GLY A 297 14.76 -21.37 6.02
CA GLY A 297 14.38 -19.95 5.95
C GLY A 297 12.98 -19.78 5.38
N MET A 298 12.70 -20.44 4.24
CA MET A 298 11.38 -20.37 3.60
C MET A 298 10.30 -21.06 4.44
N TYR A 299 10.59 -22.23 5.05
CA TYR A 299 9.68 -22.88 5.97
C TYR A 299 9.27 -21.94 7.11
N ARG A 300 10.24 -21.25 7.72
CA ARG A 300 9.99 -20.36 8.87
C ARG A 300 9.05 -19.21 8.55
N ILE A 301 9.24 -18.51 7.42
CA ILE A 301 8.39 -17.37 7.06
C ILE A 301 6.97 -17.80 6.68
N ILE A 302 6.83 -18.91 5.95
CA ILE A 302 5.52 -19.43 5.56
C ILE A 302 4.76 -19.97 6.78
N SER A 303 5.41 -20.73 7.67
CA SER A 303 4.77 -21.24 8.89
C SER A 303 4.22 -20.09 9.74
N LYS A 304 5.01 -19.03 9.97
CA LYS A 304 4.52 -17.86 10.71
C LYS A 304 3.37 -17.15 10.00
N ALA A 305 3.39 -17.06 8.67
CA ALA A 305 2.30 -16.45 7.92
C ALA A 305 0.98 -17.25 8.04
N ILE A 306 1.07 -18.58 8.06
CA ILE A 306 -0.11 -19.45 8.25
C ILE A 306 -0.60 -19.42 9.70
N GLU A 307 0.30 -19.39 10.68
CA GLU A 307 -0.06 -19.19 12.08
C GLU A 307 -0.83 -17.87 12.27
N ALA A 308 -0.34 -16.79 11.67
CA ALA A 308 -1.00 -15.50 11.67
C ALA A 308 -2.41 -15.54 11.04
N TYR A 309 -2.55 -16.20 9.90
CA TYR A 309 -3.85 -16.43 9.27
C TYR A 309 -4.80 -17.21 10.18
N MET A 310 -4.34 -18.31 10.78
CA MET A 310 -5.15 -19.16 11.65
C MET A 310 -5.59 -18.44 12.92
N MET A 311 -4.77 -17.53 13.47
CA MET A 311 -5.15 -16.69 14.61
C MET A 311 -6.29 -15.72 14.27
N HIS A 312 -6.43 -15.32 13.00
CA HIS A 312 -7.48 -14.41 12.55
C HIS A 312 -8.75 -15.14 12.12
N GLU A 313 -8.62 -16.20 11.32
CA GLU A 313 -9.76 -16.91 10.71
C GLU A 313 -10.23 -18.14 11.53
N ASN A 314 -9.49 -18.56 12.55
CA ASN A 314 -9.75 -19.78 13.35
C ASN A 314 -9.85 -21.09 12.55
N GLU A 315 -9.41 -21.11 11.28
CA GLU A 315 -9.29 -22.32 10.47
C GLU A 315 -7.99 -22.36 9.68
N LYS A 316 -7.62 -23.56 9.21
CA LYS A 316 -6.53 -23.72 8.24
C LYS A 316 -7.01 -23.34 6.85
N PRO A 317 -6.18 -22.64 6.04
CA PRO A 317 -6.58 -22.29 4.69
C PRO A 317 -6.73 -23.56 3.83
N TYR A 318 -7.83 -23.66 3.09
CA TYR A 318 -8.04 -24.74 2.13
C TYR A 318 -7.04 -24.65 0.96
N SER A 319 -6.68 -23.43 0.56
CA SER A 319 -5.71 -23.18 -0.50
C SER A 319 -4.91 -21.89 -0.31
N VAL A 320 -3.66 -21.90 -0.77
CA VAL A 320 -2.70 -20.80 -0.60
C VAL A 320 -2.08 -20.45 -1.95
N THR A 321 -2.09 -19.18 -2.32
CA THR A 321 -1.33 -18.66 -3.47
C THR A 321 -0.22 -17.73 -2.97
N ILE A 322 1.04 -18.06 -3.25
CA ILE A 322 2.19 -17.24 -2.87
C ILE A 322 2.62 -16.38 -4.08
N HIS A 323 2.68 -15.06 -3.90
CA HIS A 323 3.21 -14.11 -4.87
C HIS A 323 4.58 -13.59 -4.45
N ARG A 324 5.55 -13.65 -5.37
CA ARG A 324 6.88 -13.05 -5.21
C ARG A 324 7.27 -12.27 -6.44
N THR A 325 8.24 -11.38 -6.27
CA THR A 325 8.92 -10.69 -7.38
C THR A 325 10.29 -11.24 -7.69
N LEU A 326 10.78 -12.15 -6.85
CA LEU A 326 11.93 -12.98 -7.13
C LEU A 326 11.43 -14.36 -7.58
N ASP A 327 12.25 -15.01 -8.37
CA ASP A 327 12.17 -16.41 -8.71
C ASP A 327 12.25 -17.30 -7.45
N PHE A 328 11.84 -18.55 -7.57
CA PHE A 328 11.89 -19.54 -6.50
C PHE A 328 12.99 -20.57 -6.78
N THR A 329 13.83 -20.84 -5.78
CA THR A 329 14.75 -21.99 -5.85
C THR A 329 14.05 -23.27 -5.39
N GLU A 330 14.64 -24.42 -5.70
CA GLU A 330 14.09 -25.70 -5.25
C GLU A 330 13.96 -25.80 -3.71
N ASP A 331 14.93 -25.27 -2.96
CA ASP A 331 14.89 -25.31 -1.50
C ASP A 331 13.77 -24.44 -0.94
N GLU A 332 13.56 -23.27 -1.54
CA GLU A 332 12.44 -22.40 -1.18
C GLU A 332 11.10 -23.11 -1.44
N ILE A 333 10.94 -23.76 -2.61
CA ILE A 333 9.74 -24.55 -2.91
C ILE A 333 9.56 -25.66 -1.87
N LYS A 334 10.60 -26.46 -1.59
CA LYS A 334 10.55 -27.53 -0.59
C LYS A 334 10.19 -27.01 0.80
N GLY A 335 10.74 -25.86 1.19
CA GLY A 335 10.47 -25.21 2.48
C GLY A 335 9.03 -24.73 2.61
N ALA A 336 8.51 -24.07 1.57
CA ALA A 336 7.12 -23.61 1.53
C ALA A 336 6.13 -24.79 1.50
N VAL A 337 6.37 -25.81 0.67
CA VAL A 337 5.53 -27.04 0.64
C VAL A 337 5.50 -27.72 2.00
N LYS A 338 6.65 -27.83 2.68
CA LYS A 338 6.74 -28.41 4.01
C LYS A 338 5.95 -27.60 5.05
N ALA A 339 6.00 -26.27 4.98
CA ALA A 339 5.22 -25.40 5.87
C ALA A 339 3.71 -25.48 5.61
N LEU A 340 3.32 -25.76 4.36
CA LEU A 340 1.94 -25.89 3.91
C LEU A 340 1.42 -27.33 3.93
N SER A 341 2.08 -28.23 4.69
CA SER A 341 1.62 -29.60 4.84
C SER A 341 0.18 -29.65 5.39
N GLY A 342 -0.72 -30.28 4.63
CA GLY A 342 -2.15 -30.35 4.93
C GLY A 342 -3.03 -29.28 4.25
N VAL A 343 -2.44 -28.30 3.55
CA VAL A 343 -3.17 -27.41 2.64
C VAL A 343 -3.40 -28.14 1.31
N LYS A 344 -4.62 -28.13 0.78
CA LYS A 344 -4.97 -28.94 -0.40
C LYS A 344 -4.40 -28.40 -1.70
N ASN A 345 -4.48 -27.09 -1.91
CA ASN A 345 -4.00 -26.45 -3.14
C ASN A 345 -3.00 -25.35 -2.80
N VAL A 346 -1.79 -25.48 -3.33
CA VAL A 346 -0.70 -24.53 -3.14
C VAL A 346 -0.18 -24.11 -4.50
N ASP A 347 -0.11 -22.82 -4.77
CA ASP A 347 0.51 -22.27 -5.97
C ASP A 347 1.59 -21.25 -5.60
N MET A 348 2.68 -21.24 -6.36
CA MET A 348 3.79 -20.31 -6.20
C MET A 348 4.01 -19.57 -7.51
N LEU A 349 3.77 -18.26 -7.51
CA LEU A 349 3.79 -17.41 -8.67
C LEU A 349 4.85 -16.33 -8.54
N HIS A 350 5.74 -16.27 -9.53
CA HIS A 350 6.67 -15.17 -9.72
C HIS A 350 6.02 -14.14 -10.65
N ILE A 351 5.87 -12.91 -10.14
CA ILE A 351 5.35 -11.75 -10.86
C ILE A 351 6.53 -10.85 -11.24
N ILE A 352 6.83 -10.80 -12.53
CA ILE A 352 7.92 -10.02 -13.11
C ILE A 352 7.35 -8.68 -13.57
N GLU A 353 7.73 -7.63 -12.85
CA GLU A 353 7.19 -6.28 -13.06
C GLU A 353 7.79 -5.57 -14.28
N ASN A 354 8.99 -5.93 -14.74
CA ASN A 354 9.67 -5.22 -15.83
C ASN A 354 10.14 -6.22 -16.88
N THR A 355 9.21 -6.73 -17.67
CA THR A 355 9.53 -7.61 -18.81
C THR A 355 9.92 -6.79 -20.04
N ASN A 356 10.83 -7.34 -20.84
CA ASN A 356 11.18 -6.79 -22.15
C ASN A 356 10.20 -7.21 -23.25
N LEU A 357 9.25 -8.09 -22.92
CA LEU A 357 8.23 -8.56 -23.86
C LEU A 357 7.06 -7.58 -23.92
N ARG A 358 6.66 -7.23 -25.14
CA ARG A 358 5.44 -6.48 -25.42
C ARG A 358 4.76 -7.07 -26.64
N ILE A 359 3.45 -7.21 -26.54
CA ILE A 359 2.59 -7.64 -27.61
C ILE A 359 1.74 -6.44 -28.02
N LEU A 360 1.75 -6.15 -29.31
CA LEU A 360 1.01 -5.07 -29.92
C LEU A 360 -0.05 -5.69 -30.81
N PRO A 361 -1.34 -5.55 -30.49
CA PRO A 361 -2.39 -5.93 -31.42
C PRO A 361 -2.28 -5.06 -32.67
N GLU A 362 -2.52 -5.66 -33.83
CA GLU A 362 -2.46 -4.93 -35.09
C GLU A 362 -3.51 -3.81 -35.12
N GLY A 363 -3.05 -2.57 -35.27
CA GLY A 363 -3.91 -1.37 -35.35
C GLY A 363 -4.67 -1.00 -34.07
N LYS A 364 -4.38 -1.60 -32.90
CA LYS A 364 -5.06 -1.30 -31.64
C LYS A 364 -4.10 -1.23 -30.46
N ASP A 365 -4.44 -0.43 -29.46
CA ASP A 365 -3.74 -0.42 -28.18
C ASP A 365 -4.05 -1.72 -27.40
N PRO A 366 -3.07 -2.28 -26.66
CA PRO A 366 -3.34 -3.39 -25.75
C PRO A 366 -4.43 -3.03 -24.74
N MET A 367 -5.45 -3.88 -24.62
CA MET A 367 -6.54 -3.68 -23.67
C MET A 367 -6.14 -4.17 -22.28
N ARG A 368 -6.47 -3.39 -21.25
CA ARG A 368 -6.34 -3.83 -19.87
C ARG A 368 -7.26 -5.04 -19.65
N GLY A 369 -6.75 -6.10 -19.02
CA GLY A 369 -7.44 -7.38 -18.87
C GLY A 369 -7.08 -8.40 -19.95
N THR A 370 -6.24 -8.04 -20.92
CA THR A 370 -5.69 -9.00 -21.89
C THR A 370 -4.65 -9.89 -21.22
N PHE A 371 -4.85 -11.19 -21.27
CA PHE A 371 -3.89 -12.22 -20.88
C PHE A 371 -3.47 -13.03 -22.09
N LEU A 372 -2.19 -13.39 -22.11
CA LEU A 372 -1.60 -14.15 -23.19
C LEU A 372 -0.78 -15.30 -22.64
N LYS A 373 -1.21 -16.52 -22.94
CA LYS A 373 -0.52 -17.74 -22.53
C LYS A 373 0.65 -17.96 -23.49
N LEU A 374 1.87 -17.84 -22.96
CA LEU A 374 3.10 -18.15 -23.71
C LEU A 374 3.41 -19.63 -23.64
N GLU A 375 3.29 -20.21 -22.44
CA GLU A 375 3.55 -21.60 -22.11
C GLU A 375 2.59 -22.05 -20.99
N GLU A 376 2.55 -23.34 -20.65
CA GLU A 376 1.66 -23.87 -19.59
C GLU A 376 1.88 -23.21 -18.21
N TYR A 377 3.09 -22.76 -17.94
CA TYR A 377 3.49 -22.14 -16.67
C TYR A 377 3.87 -20.67 -16.81
N ARG A 378 3.70 -20.06 -18.00
CA ARG A 378 4.18 -18.70 -18.29
C ARG A 378 3.20 -17.91 -19.13
N GLY A 379 2.96 -16.65 -18.77
CA GLY A 379 2.10 -15.76 -19.54
C GLY A 379 2.35 -14.28 -19.32
N LEU A 380 1.75 -13.45 -20.16
CA LEU A 380 1.79 -12.00 -20.09
C LEU A 380 0.40 -11.45 -19.75
N LEU A 381 0.33 -10.56 -18.76
CA LEU A 381 -0.90 -9.94 -18.30
C LEU A 381 -0.83 -8.42 -18.44
N TYR A 382 -1.73 -7.86 -19.26
CA TYR A 382 -1.92 -6.42 -19.37
C TYR A 382 -2.81 -5.92 -18.23
N THR A 383 -2.21 -5.57 -17.11
CA THR A 383 -2.88 -4.83 -16.02
C THR A 383 -3.04 -3.34 -16.35
N THR A 384 -2.40 -2.83 -17.38
CA THR A 384 -2.56 -1.45 -17.86
C THR A 384 -2.75 -1.48 -19.36
N GLY A 385 -3.48 -0.53 -19.90
CA GLY A 385 -3.85 -0.50 -21.31
C GLY A 385 -5.16 0.24 -21.52
N TYR A 386 -5.69 0.22 -22.74
CA TYR A 386 -7.01 0.78 -22.99
C TYR A 386 -8.04 0.09 -22.07
N SER A 387 -8.80 0.88 -21.32
CA SER A 387 -9.89 0.37 -20.50
C SER A 387 -11.20 0.90 -21.06
N GLU A 388 -12.10 0.00 -21.47
CA GLU A 388 -13.46 0.36 -21.86
C GLU A 388 -14.17 1.13 -20.74
N ALA A 389 -13.87 0.76 -19.49
CA ALA A 389 -14.41 1.43 -18.32
C ALA A 389 -14.05 2.92 -18.33
N GLU A 390 -12.81 3.31 -18.67
CA GLU A 390 -12.31 4.69 -18.67
C GLU A 390 -12.30 5.35 -20.05
N GLU A 391 -12.73 4.62 -21.10
CA GLU A 391 -12.69 5.02 -22.51
C GLU A 391 -11.32 5.59 -22.96
N SER A 392 -10.26 5.24 -22.24
CA SER A 392 -8.94 5.83 -22.43
C SER A 392 -7.84 4.97 -21.78
N TYR A 393 -6.59 5.27 -22.15
CA TYR A 393 -5.40 4.84 -21.44
C TYR A 393 -4.59 6.09 -21.03
N PRO A 394 -4.48 6.39 -19.74
CA PRO A 394 -3.83 7.64 -19.29
C PRO A 394 -2.31 7.54 -19.17
N GLY A 395 -1.71 6.38 -19.49
CA GLY A 395 -0.27 6.17 -19.36
C GLY A 395 0.52 6.69 -20.55
N VAL A 396 1.82 6.90 -20.33
CA VAL A 396 2.75 7.35 -21.37
C VAL A 396 3.31 6.15 -22.13
N GLY A 397 3.27 6.20 -23.46
CA GLY A 397 3.81 5.17 -24.35
C GLY A 397 3.03 3.86 -24.31
N THR A 398 3.56 2.81 -24.94
CA THR A 398 2.89 1.50 -24.96
C THR A 398 2.80 0.89 -23.56
N PRO A 399 1.61 0.40 -23.14
CA PRO A 399 1.45 -0.33 -21.89
C PRO A 399 2.44 -1.51 -21.77
N SER A 400 3.04 -1.67 -20.59
CA SER A 400 3.95 -2.79 -20.31
C SER A 400 3.23 -3.84 -19.46
N PRO A 401 3.13 -5.10 -19.94
CA PRO A 401 2.47 -6.15 -19.19
C PRO A 401 3.28 -6.55 -17.96
N LEU A 402 2.62 -7.27 -17.04
CA LEU A 402 3.29 -8.12 -16.06
C LEU A 402 3.58 -9.46 -16.71
N GLU A 403 4.76 -10.00 -16.49
CA GLU A 403 5.07 -11.37 -16.87
C GLU A 403 4.88 -12.27 -15.65
N LEU A 404 4.25 -13.42 -15.85
CA LEU A 404 3.84 -14.34 -14.79
C LEU A 404 4.48 -15.70 -15.05
N MET A 405 5.09 -16.27 -14.02
CA MET A 405 5.73 -17.59 -14.09
C MET A 405 5.35 -18.43 -12.87
N ARG A 406 4.66 -19.56 -13.11
CA ARG A 406 4.25 -20.53 -12.07
C ARG A 406 5.41 -21.50 -11.81
N TYR A 407 5.90 -21.52 -10.58
CA TYR A 407 6.98 -22.41 -10.13
C TYR A 407 6.46 -23.68 -9.46
N TYR A 408 5.25 -23.63 -8.89
CA TYR A 408 4.64 -24.76 -8.20
C TYR A 408 3.12 -24.64 -8.23
N GLY A 409 2.44 -25.78 -8.16
CA GLY A 409 0.99 -25.89 -8.08
C GLY A 409 0.34 -26.39 -9.35
N ASN A 410 -0.96 -26.69 -9.27
CA ASN A 410 -1.72 -27.32 -10.35
C ASN A 410 -2.67 -26.35 -11.05
N ARG A 411 -2.95 -25.15 -10.49
CA ARG A 411 -3.84 -24.17 -11.13
C ARG A 411 -3.23 -23.67 -12.44
N SER A 412 -4.07 -23.45 -13.43
CA SER A 412 -3.59 -22.94 -14.72
C SER A 412 -2.95 -21.56 -14.57
N ILE A 413 -2.00 -21.22 -15.44
CA ILE A 413 -1.39 -19.89 -15.43
C ILE A 413 -2.43 -18.79 -15.71
N GLU A 414 -3.49 -19.12 -16.47
CA GLU A 414 -4.61 -18.23 -16.73
C GLU A 414 -5.39 -17.88 -15.46
N GLU A 415 -5.75 -18.88 -14.64
CA GLU A 415 -6.42 -18.66 -13.36
C GLU A 415 -5.58 -17.81 -12.41
N LEU A 416 -4.27 -18.09 -12.32
CA LEU A 416 -3.34 -17.30 -11.50
C LEU A 416 -3.21 -15.86 -12.02
N ALA A 417 -3.23 -15.66 -13.34
CA ALA A 417 -3.22 -14.34 -13.95
C ALA A 417 -4.51 -13.57 -13.65
N LEU A 418 -5.68 -14.22 -13.67
CA LEU A 418 -6.94 -13.59 -13.30
C LEU A 418 -6.96 -13.22 -11.81
N GLN A 419 -6.37 -14.02 -10.91
CA GLN A 419 -6.16 -13.65 -9.51
C GLN A 419 -5.32 -12.38 -9.36
N VAL A 420 -4.18 -12.31 -10.05
CA VAL A 420 -3.31 -11.12 -10.09
C VAL A 420 -4.08 -9.91 -10.60
N TYR A 421 -4.83 -10.05 -11.70
CA TYR A 421 -5.62 -8.98 -12.29
C TYR A 421 -6.66 -8.43 -11.32
N SER A 422 -7.43 -9.31 -10.65
CA SER A 422 -8.41 -8.92 -9.63
C SER A 422 -7.75 -8.16 -8.47
N LEU A 423 -6.63 -8.65 -7.96
CA LEU A 423 -5.90 -8.02 -6.84
C LEU A 423 -5.34 -6.62 -7.15
N THR A 424 -5.29 -6.20 -8.43
CA THR A 424 -4.96 -4.81 -8.78
C THR A 424 -6.02 -3.81 -8.30
N LYS A 425 -7.25 -4.25 -8.03
CA LYS A 425 -8.37 -3.39 -7.60
C LYS A 425 -8.42 -3.08 -6.12
N MET A 426 -7.56 -3.69 -5.32
CA MET A 426 -7.63 -3.61 -3.85
C MET A 426 -6.74 -2.55 -3.22
N ASP A 427 -6.14 -1.66 -4.02
CA ASP A 427 -5.33 -0.60 -3.46
C ASP A 427 -6.18 0.53 -2.84
N TRP A 428 -6.45 0.43 -1.55
CA TRP A 428 -7.13 1.45 -0.75
C TRP A 428 -6.36 2.77 -0.54
N ASN A 429 -5.27 3.00 -1.27
CA ASN A 429 -4.57 4.27 -1.31
C ASN A 429 -5.01 5.20 -2.44
N THR A 430 -5.83 4.71 -3.35
CA THR A 430 -6.30 5.52 -4.48
C THR A 430 -7.66 5.06 -4.97
N THR A 431 -8.38 6.01 -5.56
CA THR A 431 -9.68 5.76 -6.21
C THR A 431 -9.56 5.50 -7.71
N ARG A 432 -8.33 5.35 -8.23
CA ARG A 432 -8.09 5.03 -9.65
C ARG A 432 -8.54 3.62 -9.98
N VAL A 433 -9.21 3.47 -11.11
CA VAL A 433 -9.71 2.18 -11.61
C VAL A 433 -8.56 1.35 -12.16
N MET A 434 -7.66 1.98 -12.92
CA MET A 434 -6.51 1.33 -13.54
C MET A 434 -5.29 1.38 -12.64
N LEU A 435 -4.90 0.20 -12.14
CA LEU A 435 -3.71 -0.01 -11.32
C LEU A 435 -2.89 -1.16 -11.86
N ARG A 436 -1.57 -0.95 -11.90
CA ARG A 436 -0.63 -1.92 -12.47
C ARG A 436 -0.30 -3.05 -11.51
N GLU A 437 0.16 -2.72 -10.32
CA GLU A 437 0.66 -3.71 -9.36
C GLU A 437 -0.50 -4.29 -8.53
N PRO A 438 -0.58 -5.62 -8.34
CA PRO A 438 -1.50 -6.21 -7.37
C PRO A 438 -1.10 -5.84 -5.94
N VAL A 439 -2.08 -5.75 -5.03
CA VAL A 439 -1.82 -5.36 -3.62
C VAL A 439 -0.78 -6.23 -2.91
N THR A 440 -0.77 -7.54 -3.21
CA THR A 440 0.19 -8.53 -2.70
C THR A 440 1.65 -8.18 -3.00
N ILE A 441 1.93 -7.39 -4.03
CA ILE A 441 3.27 -6.92 -4.37
C ILE A 441 3.49 -5.47 -3.92
N LYS A 442 2.47 -4.63 -4.05
CA LYS A 442 2.54 -3.20 -3.78
C LYS A 442 2.67 -2.88 -2.29
N TYR A 443 1.90 -3.55 -1.44
CA TYR A 443 1.91 -3.29 0.01
C TYR A 443 3.19 -3.83 0.63
N ALA A 444 3.60 -5.04 0.23
CA ALA A 444 4.83 -5.68 0.68
C ALA A 444 6.04 -4.80 0.43
N LYS A 445 6.08 -4.09 -0.71
CA LYS A 445 7.13 -3.11 -1.02
C LYS A 445 7.16 -1.96 0.01
N ARG A 446 6.00 -1.37 0.34
CA ARG A 446 5.91 -0.25 1.29
C ARG A 446 6.34 -0.66 2.69
N VAL A 447 5.86 -1.79 3.20
CA VAL A 447 6.28 -2.29 4.51
C VAL A 447 7.78 -2.54 4.53
N THR A 448 8.28 -3.23 3.51
CA THR A 448 9.69 -3.56 3.37
C THR A 448 10.59 -2.32 3.33
N ASP A 449 10.16 -1.24 2.66
CA ASP A 449 10.90 0.02 2.61
C ASP A 449 10.94 0.72 3.97
N ILE A 450 9.87 0.67 4.76
CA ILE A 450 9.84 1.21 6.13
C ILE A 450 10.67 0.35 7.09
N VAL A 451 10.53 -0.97 7.04
CA VAL A 451 11.24 -1.89 7.94
C VAL A 451 12.76 -1.82 7.72
N LYS A 452 13.21 -1.62 6.47
CA LYS A 452 14.63 -1.39 6.13
C LYS A 452 15.24 -0.16 6.80
N LEU A 453 14.45 0.88 7.08
CA LEU A 453 14.91 2.11 7.74
C LEU A 453 15.16 1.93 9.24
N GLY A 454 14.93 0.72 9.77
CA GLY A 454 15.34 0.35 11.12
C GLY A 454 14.36 0.82 12.18
N VAL A 455 13.08 0.45 12.05
CA VAL A 455 12.11 0.50 13.15
C VAL A 455 12.74 -0.21 14.36
N LYS A 456 13.27 0.55 15.34
CA LYS A 456 14.04 -0.02 16.46
C LYS A 456 13.08 -0.49 17.55
N GLY A 457 13.28 -1.70 18.07
CA GLY A 457 12.95 -2.06 19.46
C GLY A 457 11.49 -2.36 19.84
N GLY A 458 10.54 -2.49 18.91
CA GLY A 458 9.15 -2.86 19.21
C GLY A 458 8.59 -3.99 18.33
N PRO A 459 7.52 -4.69 18.75
CA PRO A 459 6.82 -5.61 17.87
C PRO A 459 6.31 -4.84 16.65
N LEU A 460 6.53 -5.40 15.46
CA LEU A 460 6.05 -4.83 14.20
C LEU A 460 4.55 -4.52 14.31
N VAL A 461 4.15 -3.28 14.02
CA VAL A 461 2.72 -2.93 13.94
C VAL A 461 2.14 -3.70 12.78
N ARG A 462 1.30 -4.70 13.04
CA ARG A 462 0.82 -5.62 12.00
C ARG A 462 -0.25 -5.02 11.09
N ASP A 463 -0.75 -3.84 11.45
CA ASP A 463 -1.74 -3.10 10.69
C ASP A 463 -1.08 -2.27 9.58
N ILE A 464 -1.34 -2.67 8.33
CA ILE A 464 -0.79 -2.04 7.13
C ILE A 464 -1.12 -0.53 7.02
N ARG A 465 -2.19 -0.05 7.68
CA ARG A 465 -2.66 1.35 7.64
C ARG A 465 -1.66 2.34 8.24
N PHE A 466 -0.70 1.87 9.03
CA PHE A 466 0.38 2.70 9.55
C PHE A 466 1.44 3.01 8.49
N TYR A 467 1.61 2.14 7.49
CA TYR A 467 2.73 2.15 6.54
C TYR A 467 2.47 2.99 5.29
N PHE A 468 1.22 3.23 4.90
CA PHE A 468 0.90 3.91 3.64
C PHE A 468 0.49 5.38 3.73
#